data_AF-A0A6J6SJ11-F1
#
_entry.id   AF-A0A6J6SJ11-F1
#
_cell.length_a   1.000
_cell.length_b   1.000
_cell.length_c   1.000
_cell.angle_alpha   90.00
_cell.angle_beta   90.00
_cell.angle_gamma   90.00
#
_symmetry.space_group_name_H-M   'P 1'
#
loop_
_entity.id
_entity.type
_entity.pdbx_description
1 polymer ?
#
loop_
_entity_poly.entity_id
_entity_poly.type
_entity_poly.pdbx_seq_one_letter_code
_entity_poly.pdbx_strand_id
1 'polypeptide(L)'
;MIRAVVGGTADALLEALRADVPHGDAAVLWTTVPCDDSLLAAAAEAALVGTVSPMPVADASAALVTYELHAALPPAPLLPRPCASVVLFSAEAVELLRRDLPATATDAATLIADLGARLTRLGYQHVAAPGVALRWSPIDGTGNVPATDYDRALDSSANSSLAAHRLWAATRLRPIRVVLDGACMTGDVHTGTQRVVLEVSRSLAATRAGAQVAVAVGAEFVASTREAMRGSGVDVVERSASATPFDVVYRPYQMLRAQELRWCHDVADRMLVSQLDMIGFSNPTYHPSSDLFFLARNLQRTMMLQADGVTFISEFGRRSAMTEVAELDEARTTVVSCGSDTEPLPGTRPAAAPDAPFVLVLSATFTHKNRGQAIAAFADAVQRHGIEGNLLVAGPEPFYGRSTDDDARLVQSFGTDVARRVVHLGQVSDAEKWWLLRNASAVLYPSTVEGFGLIPFEAASVDTPCLAFRGTALGEILGEGPATIVGWRASDWADALAGVMTDPAAAAAALAHVRDAAHRHTWQESARLTWQAIDGAIAMPARVRVAHEGSFAAAVQPTRRVAPFIAARAFYLRLGPFLQRRLRRLLRR
;
A
#
# COMPACT_ATOMS: atom_id res chain seq x y z
N MET A 1 31.80 -28.99 -2.61
CA MET A 1 32.46 -29.12 -1.30
C MET A 1 32.74 -27.70 -0.78
N ILE A 2 32.16 -27.30 0.37
CA ILE A 2 32.37 -25.93 0.91
C ILE A 2 33.69 -25.91 1.67
N ARG A 3 34.69 -25.18 1.16
CA ARG A 3 35.92 -24.87 1.92
C ARG A 3 35.73 -23.55 2.66
N ALA A 4 35.85 -23.58 3.98
CA ALA A 4 35.90 -22.41 4.84
C ALA A 4 37.35 -22.20 5.32
N VAL A 5 37.93 -21.03 5.04
CA VAL A 5 39.25 -20.65 5.57
C VAL A 5 39.03 -19.81 6.83
N VAL A 6 39.33 -20.36 8.00
CA VAL A 6 39.06 -19.73 9.30
C VAL A 6 40.32 -19.06 9.84
N GLY A 7 40.30 -17.73 9.98
CA GLY A 7 41.31 -16.96 10.72
C GLY A 7 42.73 -17.03 10.13
N GLY A 8 43.15 -15.96 9.45
CA GLY A 8 44.49 -15.86 8.88
C GLY A 8 44.87 -14.41 8.63
N THR A 9 46.15 -14.14 8.37
CA THR A 9 46.63 -12.83 7.90
C THR A 9 46.09 -12.52 6.51
N ALA A 10 46.18 -11.25 6.07
CA ALA A 10 45.82 -10.84 4.70
C ALA A 10 46.48 -11.76 3.64
N ASP A 11 47.74 -12.14 3.86
CA ASP A 11 48.50 -13.04 3.00
C ASP A 11 47.89 -14.44 2.89
N ALA A 12 47.40 -15.01 4.01
CA ALA A 12 46.77 -16.34 4.02
C ALA A 12 45.43 -16.35 3.27
N LEU A 13 44.68 -15.23 3.32
CA LEU A 13 43.46 -15.07 2.53
C LEU A 13 43.78 -14.97 1.03
N LEU A 14 44.82 -14.22 0.67
CA LEU A 14 45.27 -14.07 -0.71
C LEU A 14 45.79 -15.39 -1.29
N GLU A 15 46.48 -16.19 -0.49
CA GLU A 15 46.93 -17.53 -0.88
C GLU A 15 45.75 -18.49 -1.11
N ALA A 16 44.73 -18.43 -0.25
CA ALA A 16 43.50 -19.21 -0.42
C ALA A 16 42.67 -18.78 -1.65
N LEU A 17 42.64 -17.48 -1.93
CA LEU A 17 41.98 -16.88 -3.09
C LEU A 17 42.68 -17.28 -4.41
N ARG A 18 44.01 -17.31 -4.41
CA ARG A 18 44.84 -17.73 -5.56
C ARG A 18 44.85 -19.24 -5.81
N ALA A 19 44.34 -20.04 -4.88
CA ALA A 19 44.27 -21.49 -5.04
C ALA A 19 43.15 -21.85 -6.03
N ASP A 20 43.47 -22.63 -7.07
CA ASP A 20 42.51 -23.08 -8.08
C ASP A 20 41.34 -23.82 -7.41
N VAL A 21 40.13 -23.23 -7.45
CA VAL A 21 38.90 -23.88 -6.98
C VAL A 21 38.39 -24.78 -8.12
N PRO A 22 38.24 -26.10 -7.93
CA PRO A 22 37.75 -26.98 -8.97
C PRO A 22 36.38 -26.56 -9.51
N HIS A 23 36.18 -26.61 -10.83
CA HIS A 23 34.89 -26.31 -11.46
C HIS A 23 33.76 -27.15 -10.86
N GLY A 24 32.73 -26.47 -10.34
CA GLY A 24 31.52 -27.10 -9.77
C GLY A 24 31.45 -27.10 -8.24
N ASP A 25 32.52 -26.69 -7.54
CA ASP A 25 32.53 -26.53 -6.09
C ASP A 25 32.34 -25.06 -5.67
N ALA A 26 31.40 -24.80 -4.75
CA ALA A 26 31.26 -23.49 -4.11
C ALA A 26 32.24 -23.33 -2.95
N ALA A 27 33.11 -22.31 -2.98
CA ALA A 27 34.01 -21.97 -1.89
C ALA A 27 33.48 -20.76 -1.11
N VAL A 28 33.47 -20.82 0.22
CA VAL A 28 33.03 -19.72 1.08
C VAL A 28 34.22 -19.28 1.92
N LEU A 29 34.78 -18.12 1.60
CA LEU A 29 35.97 -17.57 2.26
C LEU A 29 35.52 -16.47 3.23
N TRP A 30 35.95 -16.53 4.48
CA TRP A 30 35.69 -15.51 5.50
C TRP A 30 36.99 -15.11 6.17
N THR A 31 37.09 -13.87 6.62
CA THR A 31 38.30 -13.34 7.24
C THR A 31 37.96 -12.57 8.50
N THR A 32 38.84 -12.65 9.50
CA THR A 32 38.79 -11.82 10.71
C THR A 32 39.67 -10.57 10.56
N VAL A 33 40.38 -10.43 9.43
CA VAL A 33 41.20 -9.26 9.12
C VAL A 33 40.26 -8.15 8.61
N PRO A 34 40.41 -6.91 9.10
CA PRO A 34 39.69 -5.76 8.54
C PRO A 34 39.86 -5.70 7.02
N CYS A 35 38.76 -5.51 6.29
CA CYS A 35 38.83 -5.30 4.85
C CYS A 35 39.34 -3.88 4.59
N ASP A 36 40.64 -3.74 4.33
CA ASP A 36 41.26 -2.46 4.01
C ASP A 36 41.59 -2.33 2.51
N ASP A 37 42.01 -1.12 2.11
CA ASP A 37 42.35 -0.81 0.72
C ASP A 37 43.44 -1.74 0.16
N SER A 38 44.32 -2.28 1.01
CA SER A 38 45.40 -3.17 0.61
C SER A 38 44.91 -4.59 0.28
N LEU A 39 43.95 -5.10 1.06
CA LEU A 39 43.29 -6.39 0.83
C LEU A 39 42.44 -6.35 -0.44
N LEU A 40 41.71 -5.25 -0.65
CA LEU A 40 40.91 -5.01 -1.86
C LEU A 40 41.78 -4.88 -3.10
N ALA A 41 42.88 -4.12 -3.02
CA ALA A 41 43.85 -3.99 -4.12
C ALA A 41 44.51 -5.34 -4.46
N ALA A 42 44.92 -6.12 -3.45
CA ALA A 42 45.55 -7.41 -3.67
C ALA A 42 44.58 -8.48 -4.23
N ALA A 43 43.30 -8.44 -3.83
CA ALA A 43 42.26 -9.29 -4.42
C ALA A 43 41.98 -8.92 -5.89
N ALA A 44 42.02 -7.62 -6.21
CA ALA A 44 41.92 -7.13 -7.58
C ALA A 44 43.13 -7.52 -8.44
N GLU A 45 44.35 -7.41 -7.90
CA GLU A 45 45.60 -7.87 -8.55
C GLU A 45 45.63 -9.38 -8.78
N ALA A 46 45.03 -10.17 -7.88
CA ALA A 46 44.91 -11.62 -8.03
C ALA A 46 43.89 -12.05 -9.11
N ALA A 47 43.35 -11.12 -9.91
CA ALA A 47 42.39 -11.37 -10.98
C ALA A 47 41.04 -11.96 -10.51
N LEU A 48 40.72 -11.83 -9.21
CA LEU A 48 39.57 -12.48 -8.57
C LEU A 48 38.38 -11.55 -8.31
N VAL A 49 38.49 -10.27 -8.68
CA VAL A 49 37.41 -9.30 -8.51
C VAL A 49 36.91 -8.86 -9.88
N GLY A 50 36.02 -9.67 -10.46
CA GLY A 50 34.94 -9.11 -11.26
C GLY A 50 34.00 -8.40 -10.28
N THR A 51 33.92 -7.08 -10.32
CA THR A 51 32.89 -6.33 -9.58
C THR A 51 31.50 -6.87 -9.95
N VAL A 52 30.58 -7.06 -8.99
CA VAL A 52 29.46 -6.14 -8.69
C VAL A 52 28.82 -6.52 -7.33
N SER A 53 28.49 -5.50 -6.53
CA SER A 53 27.41 -5.54 -5.55
C SER A 53 26.11 -6.07 -6.20
N PRO A 54 25.20 -6.76 -5.49
CA PRO A 54 23.95 -7.21 -6.11
C PRO A 54 23.09 -5.98 -6.48
N MET A 55 23.07 -5.59 -7.76
CA MET A 55 22.08 -4.66 -8.31
C MET A 55 21.55 -5.19 -9.65
N PRO A 56 20.23 -5.30 -9.82
CA PRO A 56 19.61 -5.46 -11.14
C PRO A 56 19.81 -4.16 -11.94
N VAL A 57 20.12 -4.31 -13.22
CA VAL A 57 20.39 -3.19 -14.14
C VAL A 57 19.09 -2.49 -14.51
N ALA A 58 18.94 -1.20 -14.14
CA ALA A 58 18.26 -0.18 -14.97
C ALA A 58 18.47 1.25 -14.42
N ASP A 59 19.12 2.07 -15.26
CA ASP A 59 19.09 3.54 -15.38
C ASP A 59 20.03 4.46 -14.56
N ALA A 60 20.41 5.55 -15.22
CA ALA A 60 21.77 6.08 -15.32
C ALA A 60 22.27 7.02 -14.20
N SER A 61 21.54 7.20 -13.09
CA SER A 61 21.97 8.10 -12.01
C SER A 61 23.00 7.47 -11.06
N ALA A 62 23.09 6.14 -11.02
CA ALA A 62 24.13 5.39 -10.31
C ALA A 62 25.53 5.56 -10.93
N ALA A 63 25.62 6.11 -12.15
CA ALA A 63 26.88 6.32 -12.85
C ALA A 63 27.77 7.36 -12.18
N LEU A 64 27.24 8.37 -11.47
CA LEU A 64 28.06 9.45 -10.91
C LEU A 64 28.93 9.02 -9.72
N VAL A 65 28.38 8.21 -8.82
CA VAL A 65 29.13 7.60 -7.69
C VAL A 65 30.12 6.56 -8.21
N THR A 66 29.77 5.91 -9.31
CA THR A 66 30.64 4.94 -10.01
C THR A 66 31.81 5.65 -10.72
N TYR A 67 31.59 6.84 -11.28
CA TYR A 67 32.57 7.60 -12.07
C TYR A 67 33.71 8.16 -11.20
N GLU A 68 33.42 8.66 -10.00
CA GLU A 68 34.47 9.15 -9.09
C GLU A 68 35.33 7.99 -8.51
N LEU A 69 34.72 6.83 -8.27
CA LEU A 69 35.44 5.60 -7.90
C LEU A 69 36.31 5.06 -9.07
N HIS A 70 35.83 5.15 -10.31
CA HIS A 70 36.58 4.73 -11.50
C HIS A 70 37.73 5.69 -11.86
N ALA A 71 37.60 6.98 -11.54
CA ALA A 71 38.64 7.99 -11.80
C ALA A 71 39.82 7.93 -10.81
N ALA A 72 39.61 7.35 -9.61
CA ALA A 72 40.61 7.19 -8.57
C ALA A 72 41.36 5.85 -8.62
N LEU A 73 40.89 4.89 -9.43
CA LEU A 73 41.50 3.58 -9.62
C LEU A 73 42.21 3.53 -10.99
N PRO A 74 43.38 2.85 -11.12
CA PRO A 74 44.04 2.70 -12.41
C PRO A 74 43.13 1.94 -13.41
N PRO A 75 43.25 2.21 -14.73
CA PRO A 75 42.36 1.62 -15.73
C PRO A 75 42.44 0.09 -15.69
N ALA A 76 41.27 -0.55 -15.71
CA ALA A 76 41.13 -1.99 -15.62
C ALA A 76 41.86 -2.72 -16.76
N PRO A 77 42.72 -3.73 -16.49
CA PRO A 77 43.13 -4.66 -17.51
C PRO A 77 41.96 -5.58 -17.87
N LEU A 78 41.67 -5.69 -19.17
CA LEU A 78 40.74 -6.69 -19.71
C LEU A 78 41.26 -8.10 -19.40
N LEU A 79 40.56 -8.85 -18.54
CA LEU A 79 40.86 -10.26 -18.27
C LEU A 79 39.96 -11.19 -19.12
N PRO A 80 40.47 -12.35 -19.59
CA PRO A 80 39.77 -13.18 -20.57
C PRO A 80 38.84 -14.25 -19.98
N ARG A 81 38.70 -14.38 -18.64
CA ARG A 81 37.94 -15.49 -18.02
C ARG A 81 37.22 -15.10 -16.71
N PRO A 82 35.95 -15.52 -16.50
CA PRO A 82 35.20 -15.30 -15.26
C PRO A 82 35.56 -16.31 -14.16
N CYS A 83 35.73 -15.86 -12.92
CA CYS A 83 35.85 -16.70 -11.73
C CYS A 83 34.47 -16.98 -11.11
N ALA A 84 34.06 -18.25 -11.07
CA ALA A 84 32.84 -18.67 -10.40
C ALA A 84 33.14 -18.94 -8.91
N SER A 85 32.27 -18.45 -8.02
CA SER A 85 31.98 -19.08 -6.71
C SER A 85 32.77 -18.63 -5.45
N VAL A 86 32.91 -17.32 -5.19
CA VAL A 86 33.40 -16.80 -3.89
C VAL A 86 32.40 -15.82 -3.25
N VAL A 87 32.10 -16.02 -1.97
CA VAL A 87 31.29 -15.12 -1.11
C VAL A 87 32.15 -14.64 0.06
N LEU A 88 32.21 -13.33 0.30
CA LEU A 88 33.02 -12.68 1.36
C LEU A 88 32.14 -12.06 2.44
N PHE A 89 32.50 -12.29 3.71
CA PHE A 89 31.89 -11.67 4.89
C PHE A 89 32.96 -10.97 5.74
N SER A 90 32.68 -9.76 6.24
CA SER A 90 33.52 -9.09 7.24
C SER A 90 33.25 -9.63 8.64
N ALA A 91 34.22 -9.48 9.55
CA ALA A 91 34.09 -9.87 10.95
C ALA A 91 32.89 -9.20 11.63
N GLU A 92 32.63 -7.93 11.33
CA GLU A 92 31.52 -7.14 11.86
C GLU A 92 30.17 -7.64 11.32
N ALA A 93 30.09 -8.00 10.04
CA ALA A 93 28.88 -8.55 9.45
C ALA A 93 28.51 -9.88 10.12
N VAL A 94 29.50 -10.75 10.37
CA VAL A 94 29.31 -12.01 11.07
C VAL A 94 28.81 -11.80 12.49
N GLU A 95 29.38 -10.85 13.22
CA GLU A 95 28.97 -10.55 14.59
C GLU A 95 27.56 -9.95 14.66
N LEU A 96 27.17 -9.15 13.65
CA LEU A 96 25.81 -8.63 13.50
C LEU A 96 24.79 -9.76 13.25
N LEU A 97 25.12 -10.70 12.37
CA LEU A 97 24.27 -11.85 12.06
C LEU A 97 24.09 -12.79 13.26
N ARG A 98 25.10 -12.92 14.13
CA ARG A 98 25.03 -13.75 15.34
C ARG A 98 24.07 -13.23 16.40
N ARG A 99 23.85 -11.91 16.47
CA ARG A 99 23.00 -11.27 17.50
C ARG A 99 21.50 -11.54 17.32
N ASP A 100 21.08 -11.78 16.08
CA ASP A 100 19.65 -11.94 15.72
C ASP A 100 19.21 -13.41 15.62
N LEU A 101 20.05 -14.36 16.07
CA LEU A 101 19.81 -15.80 15.98
C LEU A 101 19.50 -16.43 17.35
N PRO A 102 18.67 -17.49 17.40
CA PRO A 102 18.44 -18.24 18.64
C PRO A 102 19.74 -18.85 19.16
N ALA A 103 19.91 -18.89 20.48
CA ALA A 103 21.13 -19.33 21.17
C ALA A 103 21.62 -20.76 20.83
N THR A 104 20.82 -21.53 20.09
CA THR A 104 21.11 -22.89 19.62
C THR A 104 21.87 -22.95 18.29
N ALA A 105 22.10 -21.82 17.62
CA ALA A 105 22.86 -21.77 16.36
C ALA A 105 24.35 -22.09 16.59
N THR A 106 24.76 -23.24 16.07
CA THR A 106 26.06 -23.88 16.25
C THR A 106 27.08 -23.27 15.30
N ASP A 107 28.11 -22.63 15.86
CA ASP A 107 29.31 -22.03 15.22
C ASP A 107 29.11 -21.07 14.01
N ALA A 108 29.90 -19.99 13.97
CA ALA A 108 29.76 -18.96 12.93
C ALA A 108 30.15 -19.45 11.53
N ALA A 109 31.01 -20.46 11.40
CA ALA A 109 31.45 -20.99 10.11
C ALA A 109 30.33 -21.77 9.43
N THR A 110 29.56 -22.57 10.18
CA THR A 110 28.41 -23.33 9.71
C THR A 110 27.30 -22.39 9.23
N LEU A 111 27.05 -21.30 9.95
CA LEU A 111 26.09 -20.25 9.55
C LEU A 111 26.46 -19.60 8.23
N ILE A 112 27.72 -19.19 8.10
CA ILE A 112 28.25 -18.50 6.92
C ILE A 112 28.25 -19.44 5.70
N ALA A 113 28.55 -20.72 5.91
CA ALA A 113 28.44 -21.74 4.88
C ALA A 113 27.00 -21.93 4.39
N ASP A 114 26.00 -21.99 5.30
CA ASP A 114 24.59 -22.09 4.92
C ASP A 114 24.10 -20.85 4.17
N LEU A 115 24.48 -19.65 4.63
CA LEU A 115 24.14 -18.38 3.98
C LEU A 115 24.76 -18.30 2.57
N GLY A 116 26.05 -18.60 2.43
CA GLY A 116 26.73 -18.66 1.13
C GLY A 116 26.04 -19.65 0.17
N ALA A 117 25.63 -20.81 0.67
CA ALA A 117 24.90 -21.82 -0.12
C ALA A 117 23.49 -21.36 -0.54
N ARG A 118 22.74 -20.66 0.34
CA ARG A 118 21.43 -20.08 0.01
C ARG A 118 21.54 -18.99 -1.06
N LEU A 119 22.51 -18.09 -0.93
CA LEU A 119 22.76 -17.03 -1.91
C LEU A 119 23.15 -17.62 -3.27
N THR A 120 24.03 -18.62 -3.29
CA THR A 120 24.44 -19.31 -4.53
C THR A 120 23.25 -20.00 -5.23
N ARG A 121 22.38 -20.69 -4.47
CA ARG A 121 21.16 -21.34 -5.03
C ARG A 121 20.17 -20.36 -5.64
N LEU A 122 20.18 -19.10 -5.20
CA LEU A 122 19.33 -18.05 -5.74
C LEU A 122 19.95 -17.36 -6.98
N GLY A 123 21.06 -17.89 -7.52
CA GLY A 123 21.68 -17.42 -8.76
C GLY A 123 22.73 -16.32 -8.57
N TYR A 124 23.13 -16.02 -7.33
CA TYR A 124 24.15 -15.01 -7.07
C TYR A 124 25.55 -15.60 -7.31
N GLN A 125 26.28 -15.07 -8.29
CA GLN A 125 27.60 -15.56 -8.71
C GLN A 125 28.78 -14.84 -8.03
N HIS A 126 28.51 -13.66 -7.45
CA HIS A 126 29.44 -12.83 -6.70
C HIS A 126 28.65 -12.18 -5.55
N VAL A 127 28.96 -12.49 -4.29
CA VAL A 127 28.38 -11.77 -3.15
C VAL A 127 29.50 -11.28 -2.26
N ALA A 128 29.88 -10.03 -2.43
CA ALA A 128 30.33 -9.22 -1.31
C ALA A 128 29.05 -8.68 -0.65
N ALA A 129 28.74 -9.12 0.57
CA ALA A 129 27.76 -8.37 1.36
C ALA A 129 28.34 -6.95 1.55
N PRO A 130 27.66 -5.86 1.19
CA PRO A 130 28.22 -4.55 1.42
C PRO A 130 28.33 -4.26 2.93
N GLY A 131 29.55 -4.25 3.46
CA GLY A 131 30.34 -3.01 3.52
C GLY A 131 31.15 -2.93 2.22
N VAL A 132 30.85 -2.03 1.28
CA VAL A 132 31.18 -0.60 1.37
C VAL A 132 32.55 -0.42 2.02
N ALA A 133 33.57 -0.08 1.22
CA ALA A 133 34.72 0.64 1.74
C ALA A 133 34.22 2.01 2.23
N LEU A 134 33.63 2.04 3.42
CA LEU A 134 33.54 3.26 4.18
C LEU A 134 34.88 3.39 4.87
N ARG A 135 35.69 4.34 4.40
CA ARG A 135 36.67 4.95 5.28
C ARG A 135 35.90 5.64 6.39
N TRP A 136 35.62 4.92 7.47
CA TRP A 136 35.13 5.50 8.70
C TRP A 136 36.35 6.03 9.46
N SER A 137 36.51 7.35 9.48
CA SER A 137 37.36 8.02 10.46
C SER A 137 36.45 8.50 11.60
N PRO A 138 36.69 8.10 12.85
CA PRO A 138 36.10 8.79 13.99
C PRO A 138 36.58 10.25 13.95
N ILE A 139 35.68 11.20 14.19
CA ILE A 139 35.97 12.65 14.19
C ILE A 139 37.03 13.00 15.26
N ASP A 140 37.37 12.06 16.16
CA ASP A 140 38.11 12.33 17.39
C ASP A 140 39.28 11.35 17.62
N GLY A 141 39.54 10.39 16.73
CA GLY A 141 40.74 9.53 16.78
C GLY A 141 40.88 8.58 17.99
N THR A 142 39.94 8.57 18.93
CA THR A 142 39.94 7.70 20.11
C THR A 142 39.02 6.50 19.86
N GLY A 143 39.57 5.43 19.30
CA GLY A 143 38.85 4.22 18.87
C GLY A 143 38.20 3.39 19.97
N ASN A 144 37.23 3.96 20.70
CA ASN A 144 36.36 3.23 21.62
C ASN A 144 34.96 3.86 21.59
N VAL A 145 34.06 3.26 20.81
CA VAL A 145 32.66 3.66 20.72
C VAL A 145 31.79 2.54 21.30
N PRO A 146 30.98 2.79 22.34
CA PRO A 146 30.02 1.82 22.87
C PRO A 146 29.02 1.39 21.79
N ALA A 147 28.56 0.14 21.80
CA ALA A 147 27.64 -0.43 20.80
C ALA A 147 26.37 0.43 20.54
N THR A 148 25.93 1.21 21.52
CA THR A 148 24.77 2.12 21.42
C THR A 148 24.99 3.35 20.54
N ASP A 149 26.23 3.78 20.32
CA ASP A 149 26.56 4.89 19.41
C ASP A 149 26.76 4.41 17.96
N TYR A 150 26.97 3.10 17.75
CA TYR A 150 27.06 2.50 16.42
C TYR A 150 25.69 2.44 15.72
N ASP A 151 24.63 2.04 16.43
CA ASP A 151 23.25 2.08 15.89
C ASP A 151 22.83 3.53 15.56
N ARG A 152 23.19 4.51 16.39
CA ARG A 152 22.98 5.95 16.09
C ARG A 152 23.76 6.46 14.88
N ALA A 153 24.98 5.97 14.67
CA ALA A 153 25.81 6.36 13.53
C ALA A 153 25.30 5.77 12.19
N LEU A 154 24.68 4.59 12.24
CA LEU A 154 23.97 3.95 11.11
C LEU A 154 22.63 4.61 10.80
N ASP A 155 21.94 5.13 11.82
CA ASP A 155 20.70 5.90 11.70
C ASP A 155 20.92 7.35 11.22
N SER A 156 22.18 7.79 11.10
CA SER A 156 22.49 9.09 10.54
C SER A 156 22.25 9.08 9.02
N SER A 157 21.69 10.18 8.51
CA SER A 157 21.35 10.37 7.08
C SER A 157 22.52 10.19 6.10
N ALA A 158 23.75 10.07 6.61
CA ALA A 158 24.97 9.81 5.85
C ALA A 158 25.17 8.32 5.44
N ASN A 159 24.47 7.35 6.05
CA ASN A 159 24.72 5.91 5.87
C ASN A 159 23.51 5.09 5.36
N SER A 160 22.57 5.72 4.64
CA SER A 160 21.30 5.11 4.18
C SER A 160 21.45 3.84 3.32
N SER A 161 22.59 3.66 2.66
CA SER A 161 22.92 2.45 1.89
C SER A 161 23.22 1.25 2.78
N LEU A 162 23.91 1.43 3.91
CA LEU A 162 24.28 0.34 4.82
C LEU A 162 23.07 -0.18 5.60
N ALA A 163 22.18 0.72 6.05
CA ALA A 163 20.89 0.35 6.64
C ALA A 163 19.99 -0.45 5.66
N ALA A 164 20.11 -0.19 4.35
CA ALA A 164 19.39 -0.96 3.34
C ALA A 164 19.89 -2.38 3.13
N HIS A 165 21.21 -2.57 3.12
CA HIS A 165 21.78 -3.91 3.01
C HIS A 165 21.56 -4.73 4.29
N ARG A 166 21.52 -4.10 5.47
CA ARG A 166 21.21 -4.76 6.75
C ARG A 166 19.83 -5.40 6.76
N LEU A 167 18.78 -4.65 6.41
CA LEU A 167 17.42 -5.20 6.41
C LEU A 167 17.23 -6.27 5.34
N TRP A 168 17.79 -6.04 4.16
CA TRP A 168 17.78 -7.03 3.08
C TRP A 168 18.44 -8.34 3.51
N ALA A 169 19.62 -8.29 4.15
CA ALA A 169 20.31 -9.49 4.64
C ALA A 169 19.53 -10.18 5.78
N ALA A 170 19.03 -9.41 6.74
CA ALA A 170 18.27 -9.94 7.88
C ALA A 170 17.01 -10.70 7.43
N THR A 171 16.25 -10.15 6.48
CA THR A 171 15.02 -10.79 5.97
C THR A 171 15.26 -12.06 5.13
N ARG A 172 16.52 -12.34 4.76
CA ARG A 172 16.94 -13.61 4.14
C ARG A 172 17.33 -14.68 5.16
N LEU A 173 17.63 -14.26 6.39
CA LEU A 173 18.10 -15.11 7.48
C LEU A 173 17.01 -15.42 8.50
N ARG A 174 16.04 -14.52 8.66
CA ARG A 174 14.89 -14.70 9.55
C ARG A 174 13.57 -14.31 8.85
N PRO A 175 12.42 -14.78 9.36
CA PRO A 175 11.11 -14.22 9.08
C PRO A 175 11.11 -12.69 8.99
N ILE A 176 10.54 -12.18 7.89
CA ILE A 176 10.22 -10.75 7.76
C ILE A 176 9.04 -10.40 8.66
N ARG A 177 9.12 -9.24 9.30
CA ARG A 177 8.11 -8.71 10.23
C ARG A 177 7.43 -7.49 9.61
N VAL A 178 6.17 -7.63 9.24
CA VAL A 178 5.38 -6.55 8.61
C VAL A 178 4.25 -6.15 9.56
N VAL A 179 4.11 -4.85 9.81
CA VAL A 179 2.97 -4.29 10.54
C VAL A 179 2.10 -3.45 9.62
N LEU A 180 0.80 -3.73 9.60
CA LEU A 180 -0.17 -2.88 8.93
C LEU A 180 -0.68 -1.80 9.89
N ASP A 181 -0.73 -0.56 9.44
CA ASP A 181 -1.37 0.52 10.19
C ASP A 181 -2.89 0.32 10.16
N GLY A 182 -3.48 0.04 11.33
CA GLY A 182 -4.91 -0.14 11.52
C GLY A 182 -5.57 1.06 12.22
N ALA A 183 -5.01 2.26 12.17
CA ALA A 183 -5.60 3.44 12.83
C ALA A 183 -7.03 3.78 12.36
N CYS A 184 -7.45 3.31 11.18
CA CYS A 184 -8.82 3.47 10.70
C CYS A 184 -9.83 2.53 11.35
N MET A 185 -9.38 1.56 12.15
CA MET A 185 -10.25 0.65 12.88
C MET A 185 -10.88 1.40 14.05
N THR A 186 -12.17 1.76 13.94
CA THR A 186 -12.88 2.55 14.97
C THR A 186 -14.15 1.85 15.50
N GLY A 187 -14.19 0.52 15.50
CA GLY A 187 -15.34 -0.29 15.91
C GLY A 187 -15.58 -1.42 14.92
N ASP A 188 -16.85 -1.76 14.70
CA ASP A 188 -17.26 -2.72 13.67
C ASP A 188 -16.81 -2.25 12.27
N VAL A 189 -16.63 -3.21 11.37
CA VAL A 189 -16.18 -2.95 9.99
C VAL A 189 -17.33 -2.33 9.22
N HIS A 190 -17.18 -1.06 8.83
CA HIS A 190 -18.25 -0.29 8.18
C HIS A 190 -17.80 0.40 6.89
N THR A 191 -16.50 0.43 6.61
CA THR A 191 -15.93 1.18 5.49
C THR A 191 -15.07 0.30 4.60
N GLY A 192 -14.96 0.67 3.32
CA GLY A 192 -14.08 -0.02 2.37
C GLY A 192 -12.61 -0.02 2.84
N THR A 193 -12.14 1.06 3.47
CA THR A 193 -10.78 1.15 4.03
C THR A 193 -10.53 0.13 5.14
N GLN A 194 -11.45 -0.02 6.09
CA GLN A 194 -11.32 -1.05 7.13
C GLN A 194 -11.29 -2.45 6.49
N ARG A 195 -12.14 -2.70 5.48
CA ARG A 195 -12.16 -3.99 4.77
C ARG A 195 -10.83 -4.27 4.08
N VAL A 196 -10.26 -3.29 3.37
CA VAL A 196 -8.92 -3.40 2.74
C VAL A 196 -7.85 -3.76 3.79
N VAL A 197 -7.82 -3.08 4.93
CA VAL A 197 -6.83 -3.38 6.00
C VAL A 197 -6.95 -4.82 6.44
N LEU A 198 -8.18 -5.30 6.69
CA LEU A 198 -8.39 -6.66 7.15
C LEU A 198 -8.00 -7.69 6.08
N GLU A 199 -8.55 -7.59 4.87
CA GLU A 199 -8.35 -8.62 3.85
C GLU A 199 -6.90 -8.67 3.33
N VAL A 200 -6.24 -7.51 3.22
CA VAL A 200 -4.81 -7.47 2.87
C VAL A 200 -3.96 -8.07 4.00
N SER A 201 -4.28 -7.81 5.28
CA SER A 201 -3.55 -8.43 6.40
C SER A 201 -3.63 -9.96 6.33
N ARG A 202 -4.84 -10.51 6.18
CA ARG A 202 -5.06 -11.96 6.10
C ARG A 202 -4.31 -12.56 4.91
N SER A 203 -4.44 -11.92 3.75
CA SER A 203 -3.86 -12.45 2.51
C SER A 203 -2.34 -12.35 2.50
N LEU A 204 -1.75 -11.31 3.11
CA LEU A 204 -0.30 -11.21 3.29
C LEU A 204 0.26 -12.36 4.13
N ALA A 205 -0.37 -12.64 5.27
CA ALA A 205 0.01 -13.73 6.16
C ALA A 205 -0.09 -15.10 5.47
N ALA A 206 -1.15 -15.31 4.67
CA ALA A 206 -1.36 -16.54 3.92
C ALA A 206 -0.39 -16.71 2.73
N THR A 207 0.06 -15.62 2.10
CA THR A 207 0.81 -15.67 0.83
C THR A 207 2.30 -16.01 1.02
N ARG A 208 2.94 -15.55 2.11
CA ARG A 208 4.39 -15.75 2.35
C ARG A 208 4.61 -16.56 3.62
N ALA A 209 4.82 -17.87 3.44
CA ALA A 209 5.10 -18.78 4.54
C ALA A 209 6.28 -18.27 5.39
N GLY A 210 6.08 -18.23 6.71
CA GLY A 210 7.08 -17.79 7.67
C GLY A 210 7.23 -16.27 7.81
N ALA A 211 6.46 -15.44 7.09
CA ALA A 211 6.36 -14.01 7.40
C ALA A 211 5.56 -13.81 8.70
N GLN A 212 5.98 -12.85 9.53
CA GLN A 212 5.22 -12.40 10.69
C GLN A 212 4.45 -11.14 10.28
N VAL A 213 3.12 -11.23 10.27
CA VAL A 213 2.24 -10.12 9.88
C VAL A 213 1.42 -9.70 11.08
N ALA A 214 1.47 -8.42 11.41
CA ALA A 214 0.68 -7.83 12.48
C ALA A 214 -0.20 -6.69 11.96
N VAL A 215 -1.32 -6.40 12.63
CA VAL A 215 -2.10 -5.17 12.46
C VAL A 215 -2.10 -4.38 13.75
N ALA A 216 -1.71 -3.10 13.66
CA ALA A 216 -1.62 -2.20 14.81
C ALA A 216 -2.87 -1.32 14.93
N VAL A 217 -3.64 -1.47 16.01
CA VAL A 217 -4.91 -0.74 16.23
C VAL A 217 -4.91 0.03 17.55
N GLY A 218 -5.83 0.97 17.73
CA GLY A 218 -6.03 1.62 19.03
C GLY A 218 -6.34 0.60 20.12
N ALA A 219 -5.91 0.87 21.36
CA ALA A 219 -6.05 -0.04 22.50
C ALA A 219 -7.48 -0.56 22.67
N GLU A 220 -8.46 0.32 22.47
CA GLU A 220 -9.89 0.07 22.56
C GLU A 220 -10.43 -0.88 21.47
N PHE A 221 -9.68 -1.08 20.38
CA PHE A 221 -10.08 -1.92 19.24
C PHE A 221 -9.27 -3.22 19.12
N VAL A 222 -8.30 -3.47 20.01
CA VAL A 222 -7.47 -4.69 19.99
C VAL A 222 -8.33 -5.95 20.10
N ALA A 223 -9.28 -5.99 21.04
CA ALA A 223 -10.11 -7.16 21.28
C ALA A 223 -11.02 -7.51 20.09
N SER A 224 -11.74 -6.52 19.55
CA SER A 224 -12.63 -6.72 18.40
C SER A 224 -11.86 -7.07 17.12
N THR A 225 -10.70 -6.44 16.90
CA THR A 225 -9.85 -6.75 15.74
C THR A 225 -9.26 -8.15 15.85
N ARG A 226 -8.85 -8.60 17.04
CA ARG A 226 -8.38 -9.97 17.27
C ARG A 226 -9.46 -11.00 17.00
N GLU A 227 -10.71 -10.70 17.34
CA GLU A 227 -11.84 -11.56 16.97
C GLU A 227 -12.01 -11.64 15.46
N ALA A 228 -12.01 -10.50 14.77
CA ALA A 228 -12.11 -10.46 13.31
C ALA A 228 -10.93 -11.15 12.60
N MET A 229 -9.75 -11.23 13.23
CA MET A 229 -8.54 -11.85 12.70
C MET A 229 -8.31 -13.30 13.17
N ARG A 230 -9.23 -13.87 13.93
CA ARG A 230 -9.08 -15.23 14.48
C ARG A 230 -8.82 -16.24 13.35
N GLY A 231 -7.76 -17.04 13.51
CA GLY A 231 -7.38 -18.08 12.54
C GLY A 231 -6.68 -17.59 11.27
N SER A 232 -6.43 -16.29 11.13
CA SER A 232 -5.78 -15.73 9.93
C SER A 232 -4.24 -15.81 9.92
N GLY A 233 -3.62 -16.12 11.06
CA GLY A 233 -2.17 -16.02 11.22
C GLY A 233 -1.64 -14.58 11.39
N VAL A 234 -2.54 -13.59 11.51
CA VAL A 234 -2.20 -12.18 11.75
C VAL A 234 -2.22 -11.87 13.24
N ASP A 235 -1.13 -11.29 13.75
CA ASP A 235 -1.06 -10.76 15.11
C ASP A 235 -1.81 -9.42 15.22
N VAL A 236 -2.42 -9.15 16.38
CA VAL A 236 -3.06 -7.86 16.65
C VAL A 236 -2.36 -7.19 17.81
N VAL A 237 -1.74 -6.05 17.53
CA VAL A 237 -0.93 -5.27 18.47
C VAL A 237 -1.55 -3.91 18.74
N GLU A 238 -1.26 -3.35 19.92
CA GLU A 238 -1.67 -2.00 20.25
C GLU A 238 -0.75 -0.98 19.57
N ARG A 239 -1.34 0.02 18.91
CA ARG A 239 -0.61 1.07 18.19
C ARG A 239 0.21 1.99 19.10
N SER A 240 -0.02 1.97 20.41
CA SER A 240 0.78 2.70 21.41
C SER A 240 1.99 1.90 21.91
N ALA A 241 2.00 0.58 21.73
CA ALA A 241 3.01 -0.29 22.28
C ALA A 241 4.28 -0.21 21.43
N SER A 242 5.40 0.16 22.04
CA SER A 242 6.75 0.09 21.44
C SER A 242 7.26 -1.35 21.33
N ALA A 243 6.40 -2.28 20.90
CA ALA A 243 6.69 -3.71 20.94
C ALA A 243 7.30 -4.16 19.62
N THR A 244 8.63 -4.40 19.66
CA THR A 244 9.50 -4.96 18.61
C THR A 244 9.60 -4.12 17.34
N PRO A 245 10.79 -3.66 16.93
CA PRO A 245 10.93 -2.95 15.66
C PRO A 245 10.49 -3.88 14.53
N PHE A 246 9.52 -3.47 13.73
CA PHE A 246 9.13 -4.21 12.53
C PHE A 246 10.12 -3.91 11.41
N ASP A 247 10.19 -4.80 10.43
CA ASP A 247 11.01 -4.58 9.25
C ASP A 247 10.33 -3.57 8.32
N VAL A 248 9.01 -3.68 8.21
CA VAL A 248 8.19 -2.84 7.32
C VAL A 248 6.91 -2.43 8.03
N VAL A 249 6.58 -1.14 8.00
CA VAL A 249 5.23 -0.64 8.22
C VAL A 249 4.56 -0.46 6.87
N TYR A 250 3.35 -0.99 6.74
CA TYR A 250 2.50 -0.76 5.58
C TYR A 250 1.22 -0.06 6.00
N ARG A 251 0.99 1.14 5.45
CA ARG A 251 -0.27 1.86 5.64
C ARG A 251 -1.13 1.70 4.38
N PRO A 252 -2.14 0.82 4.37
CA PRO A 252 -2.92 0.49 3.16
C PRO A 252 -3.98 1.53 2.81
N TYR A 253 -3.81 2.79 3.25
CA TYR A 253 -4.71 3.90 2.96
C TYR A 253 -4.04 5.26 3.13
N GLN A 254 -4.66 6.29 2.53
CA GLN A 254 -4.11 7.64 2.50
C GLN A 254 -3.87 8.19 3.92
N MET A 255 -2.78 8.93 4.09
CA MET A 255 -2.51 9.63 5.35
C MET A 255 -3.34 10.91 5.43
N LEU A 256 -3.96 11.14 6.59
CA LEU A 256 -4.88 12.27 6.79
C LEU A 256 -4.39 13.25 7.85
N ARG A 257 -3.43 12.83 8.70
CA ARG A 257 -2.88 13.68 9.77
C ARG A 257 -1.38 13.49 9.88
N ALA A 258 -0.70 14.62 10.05
CA ALA A 258 0.74 14.71 10.26
C ALA A 258 1.27 13.82 11.39
N GLN A 259 0.51 13.67 12.49
CA GLN A 259 0.92 12.88 13.65
C GLN A 259 0.99 11.37 13.34
N GLU A 260 0.35 10.90 12.27
CA GLU A 260 0.37 9.48 11.86
C GLU A 260 1.73 9.08 11.29
N LEU A 261 2.45 10.03 10.69
CA LEU A 261 3.76 9.81 10.08
C LEU A 261 4.81 9.39 11.11
N ARG A 262 4.84 10.09 12.25
CA ARG A 262 5.82 9.82 13.30
C ARG A 262 5.75 8.36 13.75
N TRP A 263 4.54 7.86 13.98
CA TRP A 263 4.36 6.46 14.35
C TRP A 263 4.87 5.49 13.27
N CYS A 264 4.60 5.78 11.99
CA CYS A 264 5.10 4.95 10.89
C CYS A 264 6.64 4.94 10.83
N HIS A 265 7.30 6.07 11.09
CA HIS A 265 8.75 6.12 11.20
C HIS A 265 9.27 5.34 12.41
N ASP A 266 8.64 5.49 13.57
CA ASP A 266 9.17 4.91 14.80
C ASP A 266 8.99 3.38 14.87
N VAL A 267 7.98 2.84 14.18
CA VAL A 267 7.58 1.42 14.33
C VAL A 267 8.35 0.45 13.43
N ALA A 268 8.96 0.92 12.33
CA ALA A 268 9.63 0.04 11.38
C ALA A 268 10.80 0.69 10.61
N ASP A 269 11.67 -0.14 10.03
CA ASP A 269 12.82 0.28 9.20
C ASP A 269 12.43 0.74 7.79
N ARG A 270 11.31 0.24 7.25
CA ARG A 270 10.76 0.64 5.95
C ARG A 270 9.31 1.09 6.05
N MET A 271 8.95 2.11 5.29
CA MET A 271 7.59 2.63 5.21
C MET A 271 7.01 2.45 3.81
N LEU A 272 5.96 1.66 3.71
CA LEU A 272 5.12 1.53 2.54
C LEU A 272 3.78 2.25 2.81
N VAL A 273 3.30 3.05 1.85
CA VAL A 273 2.00 3.74 1.97
C VAL A 273 1.14 3.49 0.74
N SER A 274 -0.18 3.47 0.90
CA SER A 274 -1.12 3.44 -0.24
C SER A 274 -1.77 4.78 -0.46
N GLN A 275 -1.79 5.22 -1.72
CA GLN A 275 -2.69 6.26 -2.20
C GLN A 275 -3.86 5.60 -2.94
N LEU A 276 -5.00 5.48 -2.25
CA LEU A 276 -6.17 4.76 -2.77
C LEU A 276 -6.82 5.46 -3.97
N ASP A 277 -6.80 6.79 -4.02
CA ASP A 277 -7.36 7.58 -5.10
C ASP A 277 -6.80 9.01 -5.04
N MET A 278 -7.11 9.82 -6.04
CA MET A 278 -6.74 11.25 -6.08
C MET A 278 -7.96 12.16 -5.89
N ILE A 279 -9.11 11.61 -5.46
CA ILE A 279 -10.38 12.36 -5.41
C ILE A 279 -10.29 13.50 -4.40
N GLY A 280 -9.89 13.20 -3.17
CA GLY A 280 -9.70 14.21 -2.12
C GLY A 280 -8.50 15.13 -2.38
N PHE A 281 -7.51 14.66 -3.15
CA PHE A 281 -6.30 15.38 -3.50
C PHE A 281 -6.55 16.46 -4.57
N SER A 282 -7.48 16.21 -5.49
CA SER A 282 -7.80 17.13 -6.60
C SER A 282 -9.13 17.88 -6.42
N ASN A 283 -9.94 17.54 -5.41
CA ASN A 283 -11.23 18.19 -5.18
C ASN A 283 -11.27 19.07 -3.90
N PRO A 284 -11.14 20.41 -4.02
CA PRO A 284 -11.17 21.30 -2.85
C PRO A 284 -12.53 21.35 -2.14
N THR A 285 -13.63 21.00 -2.83
CA THR A 285 -14.97 21.05 -2.24
C THR A 285 -15.19 19.99 -1.15
N TYR A 286 -14.27 19.03 -1.00
CA TYR A 286 -14.36 17.94 -0.02
C TYR A 286 -13.72 18.32 1.31
N HIS A 287 -13.18 19.54 1.39
CA HIS A 287 -12.52 20.08 2.55
C HIS A 287 -13.31 21.27 3.11
N PRO A 288 -13.25 21.52 4.42
CA PRO A 288 -13.95 22.65 5.04
C PRO A 288 -13.48 24.02 4.55
N SER A 289 -12.24 24.09 4.06
CA SER A 289 -11.59 25.32 3.59
C SER A 289 -10.45 25.00 2.62
N SER A 290 -10.05 26.00 1.82
CA SER A 290 -8.88 25.89 0.94
C SER A 290 -7.59 25.60 1.71
N ASP A 291 -7.42 26.21 2.89
CA ASP A 291 -6.25 25.96 3.75
C ASP A 291 -6.15 24.47 4.15
N LEU A 292 -7.27 23.85 4.54
CA LEU A 292 -7.30 22.44 4.89
C LEU A 292 -7.14 21.52 3.68
N PHE A 293 -7.64 21.93 2.51
CA PHE A 293 -7.39 21.23 1.25
C PHE A 293 -5.89 21.20 0.94
N PHE A 294 -5.22 22.36 0.93
CA PHE A 294 -3.78 22.43 0.66
C PHE A 294 -2.96 21.70 1.73
N LEU A 295 -3.38 21.76 2.99
CA LEU A 295 -2.74 21.01 4.07
C LEU A 295 -2.80 19.50 3.83
N ALA A 296 -3.98 18.96 3.53
CA ALA A 296 -4.14 17.54 3.25
C ALA A 296 -3.38 17.12 1.98
N ARG A 297 -3.44 17.94 0.93
CA ARG A 297 -2.73 17.72 -0.34
C ARG A 297 -1.21 17.71 -0.15
N ASN A 298 -0.66 18.67 0.59
CA ASN A 298 0.78 18.76 0.86
C ASN A 298 1.25 17.61 1.76
N LEU A 299 0.43 17.21 2.74
CA LEU A 299 0.71 16.02 3.55
C LEU A 299 0.82 14.78 2.65
N GLN A 300 -0.19 14.50 1.83
CA GLN A 300 -0.18 13.35 0.93
C GLN A 300 0.99 13.38 -0.06
N ARG A 301 1.31 14.54 -0.65
CA ARG A 301 2.51 14.74 -1.49
C ARG A 301 3.78 14.35 -0.73
N THR A 302 3.95 14.91 0.47
CA THR A 302 5.13 14.65 1.29
C THR A 302 5.25 13.18 1.66
N MET A 303 4.13 12.51 1.94
CA MET A 303 4.14 11.07 2.27
C MET A 303 4.54 10.20 1.11
N MET A 304 4.04 10.49 -0.10
CA MET A 304 4.48 9.77 -1.30
C MET A 304 5.99 9.98 -1.56
N LEU A 305 6.53 11.17 -1.24
CA LEU A 305 7.95 11.47 -1.38
C LEU A 305 8.83 10.95 -0.23
N GLN A 306 8.27 10.56 0.91
CA GLN A 306 9.04 10.07 2.06
C GLN A 306 8.95 8.57 2.25
N ALA A 307 7.93 7.92 1.68
CA ALA A 307 7.80 6.47 1.74
C ALA A 307 8.91 5.76 0.93
N ASP A 308 9.35 4.62 1.44
CA ASP A 308 10.29 3.74 0.74
C ASP A 308 9.63 3.07 -0.47
N GLY A 309 8.31 2.92 -0.44
CA GLY A 309 7.48 2.61 -1.60
C GLY A 309 6.04 3.13 -1.46
N VAL A 310 5.41 3.41 -2.60
CA VAL A 310 4.04 3.90 -2.69
C VAL A 310 3.22 2.93 -3.53
N THR A 311 2.10 2.49 -2.98
CA THR A 311 1.16 1.63 -3.68
C THR A 311 -0.06 2.42 -4.16
N PHE A 312 -0.56 2.07 -5.33
CA PHE A 312 -1.79 2.64 -5.91
C PHE A 312 -2.73 1.51 -6.25
N ILE A 313 -4.04 1.67 -6.03
CA ILE A 313 -4.98 0.57 -6.33
C ILE A 313 -5.40 0.50 -7.81
N SER A 314 -4.91 1.44 -8.62
CA SER A 314 -5.10 1.50 -10.07
C SER A 314 -3.97 2.27 -10.75
N GLU A 315 -3.77 2.00 -12.04
CA GLU A 315 -2.78 2.71 -12.86
C GLU A 315 -3.26 4.15 -13.14
N PHE A 316 -4.58 4.38 -13.18
CA PHE A 316 -5.16 5.73 -13.24
C PHE A 316 -4.73 6.56 -12.04
N GLY A 317 -4.85 6.00 -10.83
CA GLY A 317 -4.43 6.65 -9.59
C GLY A 317 -2.94 6.96 -9.59
N ARG A 318 -2.11 5.98 -10.00
CA ARG A 318 -0.65 6.13 -10.12
C ARG A 318 -0.25 7.24 -11.08
N ARG A 319 -0.77 7.23 -12.32
CA ARG A 319 -0.50 8.26 -13.34
C ARG A 319 -0.97 9.65 -12.90
N SER A 320 -2.14 9.72 -12.27
CA SER A 320 -2.67 10.98 -11.73
C SER A 320 -1.75 11.54 -10.65
N ALA A 321 -1.27 10.69 -9.72
CA ALA A 321 -0.34 11.10 -8.69
C ALA A 321 1.01 11.55 -9.26
N MET A 322 1.57 10.85 -10.24
CA MET A 322 2.83 11.24 -10.91
C MET A 322 2.68 12.57 -11.68
N THR A 323 1.51 12.84 -12.26
CA THR A 323 1.23 14.12 -12.91
C THR A 323 1.20 15.27 -11.89
N GLU A 324 0.62 15.03 -10.72
CA GLU A 324 0.46 16.03 -9.66
C GLU A 324 1.72 16.20 -8.79
N VAL A 325 2.57 15.16 -8.75
CA VAL A 325 3.80 15.06 -7.96
C VAL A 325 4.91 14.56 -8.88
N ALA A 326 5.44 15.49 -9.68
CA ALA A 326 6.46 15.19 -10.69
C ALA A 326 7.77 14.60 -10.10
N GLU A 327 8.03 14.82 -8.81
CA GLU A 327 9.19 14.28 -8.09
C GLU A 327 8.97 12.85 -7.56
N LEU A 328 7.77 12.28 -7.78
CA LEU A 328 7.48 10.91 -7.39
C LEU A 328 8.30 9.93 -8.24
N ASP A 329 9.13 9.14 -7.57
CA ASP A 329 10.02 8.16 -8.19
C ASP A 329 9.22 6.94 -8.64
N GLU A 330 9.11 6.76 -9.97
CA GLU A 330 8.35 5.67 -10.57
C GLU A 330 8.84 4.29 -10.09
N ALA A 331 10.15 4.11 -9.88
CA ALA A 331 10.72 2.84 -9.44
C ALA A 331 10.27 2.42 -8.03
N ARG A 332 9.74 3.37 -7.25
CA ARG A 332 9.18 3.15 -5.91
C ARG A 332 7.66 3.03 -5.90
N THR A 333 7.04 3.00 -7.06
CA THR A 333 5.59 2.89 -7.17
C THR A 333 5.17 1.51 -7.63
N THR A 334 4.05 1.00 -7.11
CA THR A 334 3.51 -0.30 -7.53
C THR A 334 1.98 -0.23 -7.57
N VAL A 335 1.37 -0.78 -8.61
CA VAL A 335 -0.09 -0.94 -8.65
C VAL A 335 -0.47 -2.21 -7.89
N VAL A 336 -1.23 -2.05 -6.81
CA VAL A 336 -1.73 -3.11 -5.94
C VAL A 336 -3.25 -2.98 -5.87
N SER A 337 -3.93 -3.64 -6.81
CA SER A 337 -5.38 -3.56 -6.89
C SER A 337 -6.07 -4.16 -5.65
N CYS A 338 -7.29 -3.70 -5.33
CA CYS A 338 -8.10 -4.32 -4.29
C CYS A 338 -8.57 -5.72 -4.73
N GLY A 339 -8.77 -6.61 -3.77
CA GLY A 339 -9.52 -7.84 -4.01
C GLY A 339 -11.02 -7.57 -4.07
N SER A 340 -11.73 -8.39 -4.84
CA SER A 340 -13.17 -8.32 -5.08
C SER A 340 -13.92 -9.60 -4.66
N ASP A 341 -13.18 -10.65 -4.32
CA ASP A 341 -13.62 -11.99 -3.95
C ASP A 341 -14.04 -12.11 -2.48
N THR A 342 -14.61 -11.05 -1.92
CA THR A 342 -15.04 -11.11 -0.52
C THR A 342 -16.43 -11.71 -0.38
N GLU A 343 -16.58 -12.62 0.57
CA GLU A 343 -17.85 -13.33 0.78
C GLU A 343 -19.02 -12.38 1.12
N PRO A 344 -20.21 -12.61 0.54
CA PRO A 344 -21.43 -11.90 0.91
C PRO A 344 -21.88 -12.19 2.34
N LEU A 345 -22.22 -11.16 3.12
CA LEU A 345 -22.75 -11.33 4.48
C LEU A 345 -24.28 -11.47 4.49
N PRO A 346 -24.88 -12.19 5.44
CA PRO A 346 -26.34 -12.26 5.59
C PRO A 346 -27.01 -10.89 5.57
N GLY A 347 -28.17 -10.81 4.91
CA GLY A 347 -28.87 -9.55 4.67
C GLY A 347 -30.08 -9.35 5.59
N THR A 348 -30.32 -8.11 6.01
CA THR A 348 -31.52 -7.69 6.75
C THR A 348 -32.27 -6.64 5.95
N ARG A 349 -33.59 -6.80 5.77
CA ARG A 349 -34.40 -5.84 5.01
C ARG A 349 -34.44 -4.46 5.70
N PRO A 350 -34.12 -3.35 4.99
CA PRO A 350 -34.32 -2.00 5.54
C PRO A 350 -35.81 -1.72 5.75
N ALA A 351 -36.17 -1.11 6.88
CA ALA A 351 -37.57 -0.83 7.22
C ALA A 351 -38.29 0.08 6.19
N ALA A 352 -37.56 0.96 5.52
CA ALA A 352 -38.09 1.88 4.51
C ALA A 352 -38.04 1.33 3.07
N ALA A 353 -37.58 0.09 2.86
CA ALA A 353 -37.54 -0.51 1.53
C ALA A 353 -38.95 -0.97 1.08
N PRO A 354 -39.46 -0.54 -0.09
CA PRO A 354 -40.78 -0.94 -0.58
C PRO A 354 -40.82 -2.43 -0.96
N ASP A 355 -42.02 -3.00 -1.06
CA ASP A 355 -42.22 -4.39 -1.52
C ASP A 355 -42.06 -4.56 -3.04
N ALA A 356 -42.19 -3.46 -3.80
CA ALA A 356 -42.08 -3.49 -5.25
C ALA A 356 -40.61 -3.64 -5.72
N PRO A 357 -40.37 -4.17 -6.94
CA PRO A 357 -39.03 -4.26 -7.54
C PRO A 357 -38.32 -2.91 -7.54
N PHE A 358 -36.99 -2.93 -7.48
CA PHE A 358 -36.22 -1.70 -7.45
C PHE A 358 -34.87 -1.78 -8.15
N VAL A 359 -34.46 -0.64 -8.69
CA VAL A 359 -33.10 -0.34 -9.13
C VAL A 359 -32.37 0.32 -7.96
N LEU A 360 -31.11 -0.06 -7.73
CA LEU A 360 -30.34 0.42 -6.59
C LEU A 360 -29.23 1.38 -7.02
N VAL A 361 -29.07 2.47 -6.27
CA VAL A 361 -27.89 3.34 -6.26
C VAL A 361 -27.30 3.32 -4.86
N LEU A 362 -26.15 2.68 -4.70
CA LEU A 362 -25.49 2.51 -3.42
C LEU A 362 -24.14 3.26 -3.41
N SER A 363 -24.07 4.39 -2.70
CA SER A 363 -22.89 5.23 -2.63
C SER A 363 -22.96 6.22 -1.46
N ALA A 364 -21.92 6.99 -1.15
CA ALA A 364 -22.11 8.21 -0.34
C ALA A 364 -22.71 9.34 -1.20
N THR A 365 -23.27 10.40 -0.61
CA THR A 365 -23.85 11.52 -1.39
C THR A 365 -22.79 12.48 -1.97
N PHE A 366 -21.54 12.04 -2.19
CA PHE A 366 -20.51 12.88 -2.79
C PHE A 366 -20.85 13.21 -4.26
N THR A 367 -20.52 14.43 -4.72
CA THR A 367 -20.80 14.88 -6.10
C THR A 367 -20.22 13.96 -7.17
N HIS A 368 -19.01 13.40 -6.97
CA HIS A 368 -18.40 12.49 -7.95
C HIS A 368 -19.15 11.16 -8.09
N LYS A 369 -19.95 10.76 -7.10
CA LYS A 369 -20.80 9.56 -7.21
C LYS A 369 -21.94 9.76 -8.21
N ASN A 370 -22.19 11.01 -8.63
CA ASN A 370 -23.04 11.39 -9.76
C ASN A 370 -24.43 10.74 -9.73
N ARG A 371 -25.06 10.76 -8.56
CA ARG A 371 -26.39 10.18 -8.33
C ARG A 371 -27.46 10.80 -9.22
N GLY A 372 -27.32 12.09 -9.54
CA GLY A 372 -28.17 12.78 -10.49
C GLY A 372 -28.27 12.07 -11.84
N GLN A 373 -27.17 11.48 -12.36
CA GLN A 373 -27.19 10.69 -13.59
C GLN A 373 -28.08 9.45 -13.46
N ALA A 374 -28.00 8.71 -12.35
CA ALA A 374 -28.84 7.55 -12.13
C ALA A 374 -30.32 7.94 -11.94
N ILE A 375 -30.60 9.06 -11.26
CA ILE A 375 -31.96 9.59 -11.10
C ILE A 375 -32.54 9.97 -12.48
N ALA A 376 -31.77 10.70 -13.30
CA ALA A 376 -32.19 11.09 -14.64
C ALA A 376 -32.38 9.87 -15.57
N ALA A 377 -31.48 8.90 -15.52
CA ALA A 377 -31.59 7.65 -16.28
C ALA A 377 -32.83 6.85 -15.89
N PHE A 378 -33.12 6.72 -14.60
CA PHE A 378 -34.32 6.03 -14.13
C PHE A 378 -35.59 6.76 -14.59
N ALA A 379 -35.65 8.08 -14.43
CA ALA A 379 -36.78 8.88 -14.89
C ALA A 379 -37.05 8.70 -16.39
N ASP A 380 -35.99 8.75 -17.19
CA ASP A 380 -36.06 8.58 -18.65
C ASP A 380 -36.46 7.15 -19.04
N ALA A 381 -35.95 6.13 -18.34
CA ALA A 381 -36.36 4.74 -18.55
C ALA A 381 -37.84 4.50 -18.21
N VAL A 382 -38.36 5.10 -17.13
CA VAL A 382 -39.79 5.03 -16.79
C VAL A 382 -40.63 5.67 -17.90
N GLN A 383 -40.20 6.81 -18.43
CA GLN A 383 -40.96 7.56 -19.44
C GLN A 383 -40.92 6.92 -20.83
N ARG A 384 -39.76 6.44 -21.27
CA ARG A 384 -39.57 5.91 -22.63
C ARG A 384 -39.81 4.42 -22.76
N HIS A 385 -39.46 3.65 -21.73
CA HIS A 385 -39.49 2.19 -21.75
C HIS A 385 -40.55 1.59 -20.82
N GLY A 386 -41.22 2.41 -19.99
CA GLY A 386 -42.30 1.96 -19.13
C GLY A 386 -41.85 1.00 -18.01
N ILE A 387 -40.58 1.09 -17.57
CA ILE A 387 -40.08 0.20 -16.51
C ILE A 387 -40.88 0.35 -15.21
N GLU A 388 -41.17 -0.78 -14.56
CA GLU A 388 -41.86 -0.82 -13.28
C GLU A 388 -40.89 -0.74 -12.09
N GLY A 389 -41.43 -0.37 -10.92
CA GLY A 389 -40.68 -0.37 -9.67
C GLY A 389 -40.14 1.01 -9.23
N ASN A 390 -39.17 0.96 -8.31
CA ASN A 390 -38.62 2.15 -7.64
C ASN A 390 -37.11 2.32 -7.91
N LEU A 391 -36.61 3.53 -7.74
CA LEU A 391 -35.18 3.80 -7.58
C LEU A 391 -34.87 3.98 -6.09
N LEU A 392 -34.10 3.06 -5.52
CA LEU A 392 -33.63 3.15 -4.15
C LEU A 392 -32.24 3.77 -4.11
N VAL A 393 -32.09 4.86 -3.37
CA VAL A 393 -30.82 5.56 -3.18
C VAL A 393 -30.38 5.42 -1.73
N ALA A 394 -29.27 4.73 -1.51
CA ALA A 394 -28.76 4.41 -0.18
C ALA A 394 -27.28 4.79 0.00
N GLY A 395 -26.96 5.19 1.23
CA GLY A 395 -25.61 5.41 1.75
C GLY A 395 -25.42 6.76 2.44
N PRO A 396 -24.24 6.97 3.06
CA PRO A 396 -24.02 8.05 4.01
C PRO A 396 -23.94 9.43 3.33
N GLU A 397 -24.25 10.46 4.10
CA GLU A 397 -24.11 11.87 3.68
C GLU A 397 -22.83 12.48 4.27
N PRO A 398 -21.85 12.90 3.45
CA PRO A 398 -20.69 13.64 3.91
C PRO A 398 -21.06 15.09 4.28
N PHE A 399 -20.18 15.72 5.06
CA PHE A 399 -20.38 17.11 5.48
C PHE A 399 -20.15 18.12 4.34
N TYR A 400 -19.21 17.81 3.43
CA TYR A 400 -18.78 18.69 2.34
C TYR A 400 -18.85 17.94 1.00
N GLY A 401 -18.96 18.68 -0.10
CA GLY A 401 -18.96 18.11 -1.44
C GLY A 401 -20.11 17.15 -1.75
N ARG A 402 -21.28 17.40 -1.14
CA ARG A 402 -22.46 16.55 -1.23
C ARG A 402 -23.42 17.00 -2.34
N SER A 403 -24.14 16.06 -2.94
CA SER A 403 -25.14 16.28 -4.01
C SER A 403 -26.59 16.30 -3.51
N THR A 404 -26.85 16.12 -2.22
CA THR A 404 -28.21 15.88 -1.68
C THR A 404 -29.25 16.92 -2.12
N ASP A 405 -28.89 18.21 -2.09
CA ASP A 405 -29.82 19.29 -2.45
C ASP A 405 -30.07 19.34 -3.96
N ASP A 406 -29.06 19.04 -4.77
CA ASP A 406 -29.17 18.98 -6.24
C ASP A 406 -29.94 17.74 -6.68
N ASP A 407 -29.72 16.59 -6.05
CA ASP A 407 -30.48 15.35 -6.25
C ASP A 407 -31.97 15.60 -5.96
N ALA A 408 -32.29 16.28 -4.86
CA ALA A 408 -33.68 16.60 -4.48
C ALA A 408 -34.36 17.56 -5.49
N ARG A 409 -33.64 18.59 -5.95
CA ARG A 409 -34.16 19.53 -6.98
C ARG A 409 -34.40 18.80 -8.30
N LEU A 410 -33.51 17.90 -8.69
CA LEU A 410 -33.66 17.10 -9.90
C LEU A 410 -34.90 16.20 -9.81
N VAL A 411 -35.09 15.49 -8.69
CA VAL A 411 -36.29 14.68 -8.45
C VAL A 411 -37.57 15.52 -8.56
N GLN A 412 -37.58 16.72 -7.97
CA GLN A 412 -38.71 17.64 -8.02
C GLN A 412 -38.99 18.20 -9.42
N SER A 413 -38.01 18.19 -10.31
CA SER A 413 -38.18 18.65 -11.70
C SER A 413 -38.94 17.64 -12.57
N PHE A 414 -39.04 16.38 -12.13
CA PHE A 414 -39.84 15.37 -12.83
C PHE A 414 -41.31 15.40 -12.40
N GLY A 415 -42.18 14.78 -13.22
CA GLY A 415 -43.59 14.60 -12.87
C GLY A 415 -43.81 13.84 -11.57
N THR A 416 -44.97 14.03 -10.94
CA THR A 416 -45.30 13.48 -9.62
C THR A 416 -45.22 11.95 -9.52
N ASP A 417 -45.41 11.24 -10.63
CA ASP A 417 -45.27 9.78 -10.68
C ASP A 417 -43.81 9.34 -10.49
N VAL A 418 -42.88 9.85 -11.30
CA VAL A 418 -41.44 9.56 -11.18
C VAL A 418 -40.91 9.98 -9.81
N ALA A 419 -41.29 11.16 -9.33
CA ALA A 419 -40.82 11.67 -8.05
C ALA A 419 -41.21 10.76 -6.87
N ARG A 420 -42.38 10.10 -6.92
CA ARG A 420 -42.83 9.15 -5.89
C ARG A 420 -42.08 7.81 -5.92
N ARG A 421 -41.46 7.46 -7.05
CA ARG A 421 -40.71 6.22 -7.24
C ARG A 421 -39.24 6.33 -6.82
N VAL A 422 -38.74 7.53 -6.50
CA VAL A 422 -37.37 7.73 -5.99
C VAL A 422 -37.38 7.73 -4.46
N VAL A 423 -36.81 6.69 -3.86
CA VAL A 423 -36.81 6.47 -2.41
C VAL A 423 -35.39 6.60 -1.85
N HIS A 424 -35.18 7.62 -1.01
CA HIS A 424 -33.91 7.82 -0.31
C HIS A 424 -33.92 7.12 1.05
N LEU A 425 -33.07 6.10 1.22
CA LEU A 425 -32.97 5.33 2.47
C LEU A 425 -31.99 5.96 3.47
N GLY A 426 -31.09 6.84 3.01
CA GLY A 426 -29.99 7.36 3.82
C GLY A 426 -28.94 6.28 4.12
N GLN A 427 -28.21 6.42 5.22
CA GLN A 427 -27.18 5.45 5.62
C GLN A 427 -27.84 4.14 6.05
N VAL A 428 -27.31 3.03 5.53
CA VAL A 428 -27.74 1.66 5.84
C VAL A 428 -26.60 0.88 6.50
N SER A 429 -26.94 -0.13 7.30
CA SER A 429 -26.01 -1.11 7.86
C SER A 429 -25.45 -2.04 6.78
N ASP A 430 -24.38 -2.80 7.07
CA ASP A 430 -23.82 -3.75 6.10
C ASP A 430 -24.79 -4.91 5.80
N ALA A 431 -25.55 -5.37 6.80
CA ALA A 431 -26.63 -6.35 6.58
C ALA A 431 -27.72 -5.79 5.66
N GLU A 432 -28.11 -4.53 5.84
CA GLU A 432 -29.05 -3.85 4.94
C GLU A 432 -28.48 -3.66 3.53
N LYS A 433 -27.20 -3.32 3.41
CA LYS A 433 -26.47 -3.23 2.13
C LYS A 433 -26.56 -4.55 1.36
N TRP A 434 -26.23 -5.67 2.01
CA TRP A 434 -26.27 -6.99 1.37
C TRP A 434 -27.70 -7.46 1.07
N TRP A 435 -28.70 -7.05 1.84
CA TRP A 435 -30.09 -7.29 1.45
C TRP A 435 -30.48 -6.48 0.20
N LEU A 436 -30.13 -5.20 0.16
CA LEU A 436 -30.41 -4.32 -0.98
C LEU A 436 -29.74 -4.84 -2.27
N LEU A 437 -28.47 -5.23 -2.20
CA LEU A 437 -27.74 -5.78 -3.35
C LEU A 437 -28.43 -7.03 -3.88
N ARG A 438 -28.82 -7.98 -3.02
CA ARG A 438 -29.50 -9.24 -3.42
C ARG A 438 -30.88 -9.05 -4.03
N ASN A 439 -31.62 -8.04 -3.61
CA ASN A 439 -33.02 -7.87 -3.97
C ASN A 439 -33.23 -6.80 -5.05
N ALA A 440 -32.18 -6.11 -5.47
CA ALA A 440 -32.25 -5.16 -6.57
C ALA A 440 -32.38 -5.88 -7.90
N SER A 441 -33.20 -5.35 -8.80
CA SER A 441 -33.28 -5.80 -10.20
C SER A 441 -32.02 -5.44 -10.99
N ALA A 442 -31.40 -4.31 -10.66
CA ALA A 442 -30.15 -3.84 -11.22
C ALA A 442 -29.51 -2.79 -10.29
N VAL A 443 -28.19 -2.61 -10.41
CA VAL A 443 -27.45 -1.54 -9.75
C VAL A 443 -26.95 -0.53 -10.78
N LEU A 444 -27.21 0.76 -10.55
CA LEU A 444 -26.58 1.84 -11.29
C LEU A 444 -25.40 2.40 -10.49
N TYR A 445 -24.22 2.40 -11.11
CA TYR A 445 -22.98 2.90 -10.52
C TYR A 445 -22.36 4.01 -11.39
N PRO A 446 -22.96 5.22 -11.40
CA PRO A 446 -22.59 6.30 -12.32
C PRO A 446 -21.38 7.13 -11.88
N SER A 447 -20.57 6.63 -10.96
CA SER A 447 -19.47 7.39 -10.35
C SER A 447 -18.45 7.83 -11.40
N THR A 448 -18.13 9.12 -11.41
CA THR A 448 -17.28 9.74 -12.45
C THR A 448 -15.79 9.54 -12.21
N VAL A 449 -15.41 9.31 -10.96
CA VAL A 449 -14.04 8.96 -10.57
C VAL A 449 -14.07 8.01 -9.39
N GLU A 450 -13.32 6.93 -9.50
CA GLU A 450 -13.11 5.94 -8.44
C GLU A 450 -11.64 5.55 -8.37
N GLY A 451 -11.22 5.09 -7.18
CA GLY A 451 -9.95 4.38 -7.03
C GLY A 451 -10.04 2.91 -7.47
N PHE A 452 -11.18 2.25 -7.21
CA PHE A 452 -11.44 0.86 -7.59
C PHE A 452 -12.92 0.62 -7.90
N GLY A 453 -13.81 0.90 -6.93
CA GLY A 453 -15.25 0.69 -7.05
C GLY A 453 -15.68 -0.73 -6.71
N LEU A 454 -15.87 -1.02 -5.41
CA LEU A 454 -16.25 -2.36 -4.93
C LEU A 454 -17.71 -2.76 -5.26
N ILE A 455 -18.62 -1.79 -5.40
CA ILE A 455 -20.07 -2.05 -5.50
C ILE A 455 -20.45 -2.91 -6.72
N PRO A 456 -19.91 -2.69 -7.95
CA PRO A 456 -20.17 -3.59 -9.07
C PRO A 456 -19.83 -5.06 -8.76
N PHE A 457 -18.71 -5.30 -8.09
CA PHE A 457 -18.27 -6.65 -7.70
C PHE A 457 -19.14 -7.25 -6.59
N GLU A 458 -19.48 -6.46 -5.57
CA GLU A 458 -20.40 -6.88 -4.51
C GLU A 458 -21.77 -7.25 -5.08
N ALA A 459 -22.30 -6.47 -6.05
CA ALA A 459 -23.55 -6.80 -6.75
C ALA A 459 -23.43 -8.11 -7.54
N ALA A 460 -22.35 -8.27 -8.31
CA ALA A 460 -22.12 -9.48 -9.10
C ALA A 460 -21.93 -10.75 -8.24
N SER A 461 -21.43 -10.61 -7.02
CA SER A 461 -21.27 -11.73 -6.07
C SER A 461 -22.60 -12.29 -5.56
N VAL A 462 -23.70 -11.56 -5.74
CA VAL A 462 -25.06 -11.98 -5.37
C VAL A 462 -26.02 -12.01 -6.57
N ASP A 463 -25.46 -12.25 -7.76
CA ASP A 463 -26.20 -12.38 -9.03
C ASP A 463 -26.95 -11.12 -9.51
N THR A 464 -26.62 -9.95 -8.97
CA THR A 464 -27.27 -8.69 -9.37
C THR A 464 -26.46 -7.97 -10.45
N PRO A 465 -27.06 -7.69 -11.63
CA PRO A 465 -26.35 -6.98 -12.69
C PRO A 465 -26.08 -5.53 -12.29
N CYS A 466 -24.90 -5.02 -12.66
CA CYS A 466 -24.51 -3.64 -12.40
C CYS A 466 -24.11 -2.95 -13.72
N LEU A 467 -24.64 -1.74 -13.93
CA LEU A 467 -24.25 -0.84 -15.00
C LEU A 467 -23.41 0.29 -14.42
N ALA A 468 -22.16 0.39 -14.85
CA ALA A 468 -21.18 1.30 -14.30
C ALA A 468 -20.62 2.27 -15.36
N PHE A 469 -20.22 3.45 -14.91
CA PHE A 469 -19.55 4.40 -15.80
C PHE A 469 -18.13 3.93 -16.13
N ARG A 470 -17.76 3.90 -17.42
CA ARG A 470 -16.43 3.47 -17.90
C ARG A 470 -15.37 4.57 -17.77
N GLY A 471 -15.22 5.13 -16.58
CA GLY A 471 -14.28 6.20 -16.28
C GLY A 471 -13.19 5.79 -15.31
N THR A 472 -12.02 6.43 -15.43
CA THR A 472 -10.94 6.37 -14.42
C THR A 472 -10.50 4.93 -14.10
N ALA A 473 -10.22 4.60 -12.84
CA ALA A 473 -9.80 3.25 -12.45
C ALA A 473 -10.81 2.16 -12.80
N LEU A 474 -12.11 2.44 -12.67
CA LEU A 474 -13.14 1.45 -12.93
C LEU A 474 -13.17 1.01 -14.40
N GLY A 475 -12.86 1.94 -15.31
CA GLY A 475 -12.68 1.63 -16.74
C GLY A 475 -11.45 0.76 -17.03
N GLU A 476 -10.37 0.89 -16.25
CA GLU A 476 -9.19 0.02 -16.34
C GLU A 476 -9.47 -1.39 -15.86
N ILE A 477 -10.27 -1.50 -14.79
CA ILE A 477 -10.58 -2.74 -14.11
C ILE A 477 -11.65 -3.55 -14.88
N LEU A 478 -12.77 -2.92 -15.23
CA LEU A 478 -13.87 -3.58 -15.92
C LEU A 478 -13.62 -3.69 -17.44
N GLY A 479 -12.88 -2.75 -18.04
CA GLY A 479 -12.72 -2.69 -19.49
C GLY A 479 -13.98 -2.19 -20.20
N GLU A 480 -14.06 -2.44 -21.51
CA GLU A 480 -15.26 -2.16 -22.31
C GLU A 480 -16.10 -3.43 -22.45
N GLY A 481 -17.40 -3.31 -22.15
CA GLY A 481 -18.34 -4.41 -22.31
C GLY A 481 -19.73 -4.12 -21.77
N PRO A 482 -20.61 -5.14 -21.70
CA PRO A 482 -22.05 -4.98 -21.44
C PRO A 482 -22.41 -4.31 -20.11
N ALA A 483 -21.52 -4.37 -19.12
CA ALA A 483 -21.71 -3.74 -17.81
C ALA A 483 -21.27 -2.26 -17.76
N THR A 484 -20.71 -1.71 -18.83
CA THR A 484 -20.02 -0.41 -18.81
C THR A 484 -20.63 0.57 -19.79
N ILE A 485 -20.75 1.84 -19.37
CA ILE A 485 -21.35 2.91 -20.16
C ILE A 485 -20.36 4.07 -20.27
N VAL A 486 -20.13 4.54 -21.50
CA VAL A 486 -19.25 5.70 -21.80
C VAL A 486 -20.07 6.99 -21.94
N GLY A 487 -21.32 6.85 -22.36
CA GLY A 487 -22.23 7.98 -22.62
C GLY A 487 -22.60 8.75 -21.36
N TRP A 488 -22.64 10.07 -21.49
CA TRP A 488 -23.08 10.99 -20.43
C TRP A 488 -24.57 11.33 -20.51
N ARG A 489 -25.27 10.90 -21.57
CA ARG A 489 -26.69 11.22 -21.73
C ARG A 489 -27.51 10.27 -20.86
N ALA A 490 -28.54 10.80 -20.19
CA ALA A 490 -29.49 9.99 -19.45
C ALA A 490 -30.12 8.89 -20.33
N SER A 491 -30.31 9.16 -21.62
CA SER A 491 -30.83 8.19 -22.59
C SER A 491 -29.98 6.94 -22.74
N ASP A 492 -28.66 7.10 -22.80
CA ASP A 492 -27.72 5.98 -22.98
C ASP A 492 -27.81 5.03 -21.77
N TRP A 493 -27.98 5.59 -20.57
CA TRP A 493 -28.15 4.85 -19.32
C TRP A 493 -29.53 4.21 -19.20
N ALA A 494 -30.58 4.92 -19.62
CA ALA A 494 -31.94 4.44 -19.60
C ALA A 494 -32.15 3.27 -20.57
N ASP A 495 -31.53 3.30 -21.76
CA ASP A 495 -31.58 2.22 -22.73
C ASP A 495 -30.87 0.96 -22.20
N ALA A 496 -29.68 1.13 -21.62
CA ALA A 496 -28.95 0.03 -21.00
C ALA A 496 -29.71 -0.56 -19.79
N LEU A 497 -30.29 0.30 -18.94
CA LEU A 497 -31.08 -0.12 -17.79
C LEU A 497 -32.31 -0.91 -18.24
N ALA A 498 -33.08 -0.40 -19.21
CA ALA A 498 -34.24 -1.09 -19.74
C ALA A 498 -33.87 -2.45 -20.34
N GLY A 499 -32.75 -2.52 -21.08
CA GLY A 499 -32.22 -3.78 -21.61
C GLY A 499 -31.94 -4.80 -20.51
N VAL A 500 -31.16 -4.43 -19.48
CA VAL A 500 -30.86 -5.32 -18.35
C VAL A 500 -32.11 -5.72 -17.56
N MET A 501 -33.10 -4.83 -17.44
CA MET A 501 -34.34 -5.12 -16.70
C MET A 501 -35.33 -6.01 -17.45
N THR A 502 -35.27 -6.05 -18.79
CA THR A 502 -36.28 -6.73 -19.62
C THR A 502 -35.74 -7.91 -20.42
N ASP A 503 -34.44 -7.98 -20.67
CA ASP A 503 -33.78 -9.08 -21.37
C ASP A 503 -32.83 -9.86 -20.42
N PRO A 504 -33.20 -11.09 -20.03
CA PRO A 504 -32.35 -11.95 -19.21
C PRO A 504 -30.96 -12.21 -19.82
N ALA A 505 -30.82 -12.22 -21.14
CA ALA A 505 -29.54 -12.42 -21.80
C ALA A 505 -28.62 -11.20 -21.61
N ALA A 506 -29.16 -9.99 -21.74
CA ALA A 506 -28.43 -8.76 -21.46
C ALA A 506 -28.00 -8.67 -19.98
N ALA A 507 -28.88 -9.04 -19.05
CA ALA A 507 -28.54 -9.12 -17.62
C ALA A 507 -27.41 -10.12 -17.34
N ALA A 508 -27.50 -11.32 -17.91
CA ALA A 508 -26.48 -12.35 -17.78
C ALA A 508 -25.14 -11.91 -18.39
N ALA A 509 -25.15 -11.22 -19.52
CA ALA A 509 -23.95 -10.69 -20.16
C ALA A 509 -23.26 -9.61 -19.32
N ALA A 510 -24.03 -8.67 -18.74
CA ALA A 510 -23.49 -7.67 -17.81
C ALA A 510 -22.90 -8.32 -16.55
N LEU A 511 -23.58 -9.31 -15.99
CA LEU A 511 -23.10 -10.05 -14.83
C LEU A 511 -21.80 -10.83 -15.13
N ALA A 512 -21.75 -11.55 -16.25
CA ALA A 512 -20.58 -12.30 -16.68
C ALA A 512 -19.37 -11.37 -16.91
N HIS A 513 -19.60 -10.19 -17.49
CA HIS A 513 -18.55 -9.19 -17.71
C HIS A 513 -17.89 -8.73 -16.40
N VAL A 514 -18.68 -8.42 -15.36
CA VAL A 514 -18.12 -8.02 -14.05
C VAL A 514 -17.42 -9.18 -13.35
N ARG A 515 -17.96 -10.40 -13.46
CA ARG A 515 -17.35 -11.61 -12.88
C ARG A 515 -16.00 -11.95 -13.51
N ASP A 516 -15.89 -11.81 -14.83
CA ASP A 516 -14.62 -12.00 -15.53
C ASP A 516 -13.53 -11.06 -15.01
N ALA A 517 -13.87 -9.78 -14.79
CA ALA A 517 -12.97 -8.85 -14.11
C ALA A 517 -12.65 -9.28 -12.67
N ALA A 518 -13.66 -9.72 -11.89
CA ALA A 518 -13.47 -10.16 -10.51
C ALA A 518 -12.42 -11.27 -10.36
N HIS A 519 -12.36 -12.20 -11.31
CA HIS A 519 -11.38 -13.30 -11.31
C HIS A 519 -9.92 -12.84 -11.39
N ARG A 520 -9.66 -11.64 -11.94
CA ARG A 520 -8.31 -11.04 -12.00
C ARG A 520 -7.97 -10.19 -10.78
N HIS A 521 -8.98 -9.77 -10.02
CA HIS A 521 -8.84 -8.86 -8.88
C HIS A 521 -9.20 -9.57 -7.59
N THR A 522 -8.30 -10.42 -7.10
CA THR A 522 -8.46 -11.18 -5.85
C THR A 522 -7.59 -10.62 -4.72
N TRP A 523 -7.97 -10.88 -3.48
CA TRP A 523 -7.14 -10.49 -2.33
C TRP A 523 -5.79 -11.22 -2.30
N GLN A 524 -5.74 -12.44 -2.85
CA GLN A 524 -4.49 -13.18 -2.97
C GLN A 524 -3.53 -12.52 -3.98
N GLU A 525 -4.03 -12.04 -5.12
CA GLU A 525 -3.22 -11.29 -6.07
C GLU A 525 -2.78 -9.93 -5.49
N SER A 526 -3.69 -9.25 -4.77
CA SER A 526 -3.38 -8.04 -4.01
C SER A 526 -2.22 -8.27 -3.03
N ALA A 527 -2.22 -9.38 -2.28
CA ALA A 527 -1.13 -9.73 -1.38
C ALA A 527 0.18 -10.07 -2.10
N ARG A 528 0.13 -10.78 -3.24
CA ARG A 528 1.31 -11.06 -4.07
C ARG A 528 1.98 -9.76 -4.54
N LEU A 529 1.19 -8.82 -5.07
CA LEU A 529 1.67 -7.51 -5.52
C LEU A 529 2.15 -6.64 -4.34
N THR A 530 1.50 -6.74 -3.18
CA THR A 530 1.97 -6.06 -1.97
C THR A 530 3.33 -6.60 -1.52
N TRP A 531 3.56 -7.92 -1.55
CA TRP A 531 4.87 -8.50 -1.26
C TRP A 531 5.94 -8.05 -2.26
N GLN A 532 5.59 -7.93 -3.56
CA GLN A 532 6.49 -7.37 -4.56
C GLN A 532 6.87 -5.91 -4.24
N ALA A 533 5.92 -5.08 -3.81
CA ALA A 533 6.18 -3.71 -3.37
C ALA A 533 7.08 -3.65 -2.12
N ILE A 534 6.85 -4.55 -1.15
CA ILE A 534 7.68 -4.70 0.05
C ILE A 534 9.12 -5.09 -0.32
N ASP A 535 9.29 -6.12 -1.14
CA ASP A 535 10.61 -6.60 -1.55
C ASP A 535 11.36 -5.51 -2.35
N GLY A 536 10.65 -4.75 -3.20
CA GLY A 536 11.20 -3.59 -3.89
C GLY A 536 11.67 -2.48 -2.93
N ALA A 537 10.85 -2.14 -1.93
CA ALA A 537 11.21 -1.14 -0.92
C ALA A 537 12.42 -1.56 -0.06
N ILE A 538 12.60 -2.86 0.20
CA ILE A 538 13.75 -3.40 0.94
C ILE A 538 15.01 -3.42 0.07
N ALA A 539 14.88 -3.72 -1.23
CA ALA A 539 16.00 -3.79 -2.16
C ALA A 539 16.60 -2.41 -2.49
N MET A 540 15.85 -1.33 -2.27
CA MET A 540 16.30 0.03 -2.52
C MET A 540 16.89 0.72 -1.26
N PRO A 541 17.77 1.73 -1.44
CA PRO A 541 18.21 2.58 -0.34
C PRO A 541 17.01 3.19 0.41
N ALA A 542 17.09 3.24 1.73
CA ALA A 542 16.05 3.85 2.54
C ALA A 542 15.92 5.35 2.20
N ARG A 543 14.70 5.89 2.14
CA ARG A 543 14.53 7.34 2.02
C ARG A 543 14.97 8.02 3.31
N VAL A 544 15.71 9.12 3.19
CA VAL A 544 16.12 9.94 4.34
C VAL A 544 14.86 10.48 5.01
N ARG A 545 14.63 10.03 6.24
CA ARG A 545 13.52 10.48 7.06
C ARG A 545 13.84 11.90 7.52
N VAL A 546 13.00 12.86 7.18
CA VAL A 546 13.17 14.23 7.68
C VAL A 546 12.78 14.23 9.15
N ALA A 547 13.76 14.02 10.02
CA ALA A 547 13.62 14.12 11.46
C ALA A 547 13.64 15.59 11.89
N HIS A 548 12.65 16.40 11.51
CA HIS A 548 12.54 17.76 12.01
C HIS A 548 11.09 18.18 12.30
N GLU A 549 10.72 18.09 13.58
CA GLU A 549 9.52 18.69 14.17
C GLU A 549 9.37 20.18 13.78
N GLY A 550 10.47 20.91 13.56
CA GLY A 550 10.46 22.32 13.15
C GLY A 550 10.10 22.59 11.68
N SER A 551 10.49 21.71 10.76
CA SER A 551 10.23 21.87 9.31
C SER A 551 8.83 21.39 8.93
N PHE A 552 8.38 20.29 9.54
CA PHE A 552 7.04 19.76 9.29
C PHE A 552 5.97 20.65 9.92
N ALA A 553 6.20 21.18 11.13
CA ALA A 553 5.32 22.18 11.69
C ALA A 553 5.21 23.40 10.77
N ALA A 554 6.31 23.92 10.21
CA ALA A 554 6.28 25.05 9.28
C ALA A 554 5.55 24.75 7.96
N ALA A 555 5.66 23.54 7.41
CA ALA A 555 4.97 23.10 6.18
C ALA A 555 3.48 22.74 6.41
N VAL A 556 3.11 22.45 7.66
CA VAL A 556 1.78 21.96 8.08
C VAL A 556 1.07 22.98 8.99
N GLN A 557 1.65 24.16 9.26
CA GLN A 557 1.02 25.15 10.16
C GLN A 557 -0.32 25.57 9.58
N PRO A 558 -1.43 25.29 10.28
CA PRO A 558 -2.68 25.95 9.98
C PRO A 558 -2.46 27.44 10.23
N THR A 559 -2.91 28.31 9.33
CA THR A 559 -3.09 29.72 9.69
C THR A 559 -3.85 29.77 11.03
N ARG A 560 -3.49 30.69 11.94
CA ARG A 560 -4.03 30.79 13.33
C ARG A 560 -5.57 30.74 13.45
N ARG A 561 -6.31 30.79 12.34
CA ARG A 561 -7.77 30.68 12.23
C ARG A 561 -8.33 29.24 12.26
N VAL A 562 -7.52 28.18 12.15
CA VAL A 562 -8.02 26.79 11.95
C VAL A 562 -8.07 25.93 13.23
N ALA A 563 -7.28 26.26 14.27
CA ALA A 563 -7.24 25.54 15.55
C ALA A 563 -8.62 25.35 16.24
N PRO A 564 -9.57 26.32 16.22
CA PRO A 564 -10.89 26.13 16.83
C PRO A 564 -11.73 25.03 16.14
N PHE A 565 -11.50 24.76 14.85
CA PHE A 565 -12.33 23.85 14.04
C PHE A 565 -11.97 22.37 14.22
N ILE A 566 -10.69 22.06 14.44
CA ILE A 566 -10.24 20.67 14.68
C ILE A 566 -10.76 20.17 16.04
N ALA A 567 -10.72 21.03 17.07
CA ALA A 567 -11.30 20.75 18.38
C ALA A 567 -12.83 20.53 18.29
N ALA A 568 -13.53 21.33 17.49
CA ALA A 568 -14.97 21.18 17.27
C ALA A 568 -15.33 19.86 16.56
N ARG A 569 -14.53 19.39 15.60
CA ARG A 569 -14.76 18.10 14.92
C ARG A 569 -14.49 16.90 15.82
N ALA A 570 -13.39 16.91 16.58
CA ALA A 570 -13.08 15.85 17.55
C ALA A 570 -14.14 15.78 18.66
N PHE A 571 -14.62 16.94 19.13
CA PHE A 571 -15.75 17.05 20.05
C PHE A 571 -17.04 16.50 19.42
N TYR A 572 -17.35 16.88 18.18
CA TYR A 572 -18.54 16.43 17.46
C TYR A 572 -18.59 14.91 17.25
N LEU A 573 -17.46 14.29 16.86
CA LEU A 573 -17.38 12.85 16.63
C LEU A 573 -17.51 12.03 17.92
N ARG A 574 -17.24 12.65 19.08
CA ARG A 574 -17.47 12.04 20.41
C ARG A 574 -18.92 12.17 20.90
N LEU A 575 -19.75 12.98 20.23
CA LEU A 575 -21.17 13.11 20.59
C LEU A 575 -21.95 11.91 20.07
N GLY A 576 -22.90 11.41 20.87
CA GLY A 576 -23.86 10.39 20.43
C GLY A 576 -24.78 10.89 19.29
N PRO A 577 -25.40 9.99 18.50
CA PRO A 577 -26.17 10.33 17.29
C PRO A 577 -27.27 11.39 17.50
N PHE A 578 -27.91 11.39 18.67
CA PHE A 578 -28.92 12.37 19.05
C PHE A 578 -28.35 13.79 19.19
N LEU A 579 -27.24 13.94 19.91
CA LEU A 579 -26.54 15.21 20.11
C LEU A 579 -25.95 15.72 18.79
N GLN A 580 -25.40 14.83 17.97
CA GLN A 580 -24.94 15.15 16.62
C GLN A 580 -26.06 15.72 15.74
N ARG A 581 -27.27 15.15 15.77
CA ARG A 581 -28.45 15.69 15.05
C ARG A 581 -28.89 17.04 15.59
N ARG A 582 -28.88 17.23 16.91
CA ARG A 582 -29.27 18.50 17.56
C ARG A 582 -28.27 19.63 17.26
N LEU A 583 -26.96 19.34 17.32
CA LEU A 583 -25.91 20.27 16.93
C LEU A 583 -26.01 20.64 15.45
N ARG A 584 -26.30 19.68 14.56
CA ARG A 584 -26.58 19.92 13.13
C ARG A 584 -27.77 20.87 12.91
N ARG A 585 -28.83 20.77 13.71
CA ARG A 585 -29.98 21.69 13.63
C ARG A 585 -29.65 23.09 14.14
N LEU A 586 -28.82 23.19 15.18
CA LEU A 586 -28.36 24.47 15.74
C LEU A 586 -27.41 25.21 14.80
N LEU A 587 -26.48 24.51 14.15
CA LEU A 587 -25.54 25.09 13.17
C LEU A 587 -26.20 25.47 11.83
N ARG A 588 -27.46 25.05 11.60
CA ARG A 588 -28.28 25.41 10.43
C ARG A 588 -29.10 26.68 10.65
N ARG A 589 -29.23 27.16 11.89
CA ARG A 589 -29.82 28.46 12.24
C ARG A 589 -28.70 29.47 12.40
#